data_AF-A0A927EBM0-F1
#
_entry.id   AF-A0A927EBM0-F1
#
_cell.length_a   1.000
_cell.length_b   1.000
_cell.length_c   1.000
_cell.angle_alpha   90.00
_cell.angle_beta   90.00
_cell.angle_gamma   90.00
#
_symmetry.space_group_name_H-M   'P 1'
#
loop_
_entity.id
_entity.type
_entity.pdbx_description
1 polymer ?
#
loop_
_entity_poly.entity_id
_entity_poly.type
_entity_poly.pdbx_seq_one_letter_code
_entity_poly.pdbx_strand_id
1 'polypeptide(L)'
;MSAIDRLYEAAHRRHGSDCLDRLLADADWDAIEDVLAGLLVRLRNEAALAAEDRSAAWVSALTFVRDIRRFNTPSAGARMTDVENRLLRLDRLYGQLAPNSVRPPPPIRALPPVVIEDLYAIFDPVSTRNPFKSERLRWRNLLIFMLMLRLGLRRSETALLVANSIKDDVDPETGTIQTRLDVNSAEDDGPRYIEPGIKTYGSRRQIPVPEEILLLHGRYSHNYPERQRYPHLFVS
;
A
#
# COMPACT_ATOMS: atom_id res chain seq x y z
N MET A 1 -5.59 -24.07 -30.19
CA MET A 1 -4.32 -23.96 -30.93
C MET A 1 -3.19 -23.84 -29.94
N SER A 2 -2.22 -24.75 -29.97
CA SER A 2 -1.12 -24.78 -28.99
C SER A 2 -0.18 -23.58 -29.18
N ALA A 3 0.65 -23.30 -28.18
CA ALA A 3 1.66 -22.24 -28.26
C ALA A 3 2.68 -22.48 -29.39
N ILE A 4 2.98 -23.76 -29.66
CA ILE A 4 3.94 -24.16 -30.69
C ILE A 4 3.31 -24.00 -32.08
N ASP A 5 2.05 -24.41 -32.27
CA ASP A 5 1.34 -24.19 -33.56
C ASP A 5 1.30 -22.69 -33.93
N ARG A 6 1.10 -21.82 -32.93
CA ARG A 6 1.14 -20.36 -33.10
C ARG A 6 2.50 -19.85 -33.55
N LEU A 7 3.59 -20.48 -33.11
CA LEU A 7 4.95 -20.15 -33.50
C LEU A 7 5.24 -20.59 -34.94
N TYR A 8 4.83 -21.80 -35.33
CA TYR A 8 4.92 -22.26 -36.73
C TYR A 8 4.11 -21.36 -37.66
N GLU A 9 2.89 -21.00 -37.27
CA GLU A 9 2.07 -20.06 -38.04
C GLU A 9 2.72 -18.66 -38.15
N ALA A 10 3.40 -18.20 -37.08
CA ALA A 10 4.13 -16.94 -37.13
C ALA A 10 5.30 -16.99 -38.11
N ALA A 11 6.05 -18.11 -38.15
CA ALA A 11 7.12 -18.33 -39.12
C ALA A 11 6.58 -18.38 -40.55
N HIS A 12 5.48 -19.11 -40.77
CA HIS A 12 4.82 -19.20 -42.06
C HIS A 12 4.39 -17.82 -42.59
N ARG A 13 3.76 -17.01 -41.75
CA ARG A 13 3.30 -15.66 -42.14
C ARG A 13 4.45 -14.70 -42.42
N ARG A 14 5.58 -14.85 -41.72
CA ARG A 14 6.74 -13.96 -41.87
C ARG A 14 7.56 -14.29 -43.12
N HIS A 15 7.74 -15.58 -43.42
CA HIS A 15 8.62 -16.04 -44.49
C HIS A 15 7.88 -16.70 -45.67
N GLY A 16 6.54 -16.74 -45.65
CA GLY A 16 5.69 -17.31 -46.69
C GLY A 16 5.79 -18.83 -46.84
N SER A 17 6.48 -19.52 -45.90
CA SER A 17 6.71 -20.96 -45.94
C SER A 17 6.99 -21.52 -44.55
N ASP A 18 6.74 -22.81 -44.36
CA ASP A 18 7.05 -23.54 -43.13
C ASP A 18 8.56 -23.77 -43.04
N CYS A 19 9.26 -22.79 -42.46
CA CYS A 19 10.71 -22.75 -42.41
C CYS A 19 11.29 -22.84 -40.99
N LEU A 20 10.44 -22.85 -39.95
CA LEU A 20 10.88 -22.78 -38.55
C LEU A 20 11.89 -23.88 -38.20
N ASP A 21 11.66 -25.13 -38.62
CA ASP A 21 12.57 -26.24 -38.36
C ASP A 21 13.93 -26.05 -39.03
N ARG A 22 13.94 -25.50 -40.25
CA ARG A 22 15.16 -25.16 -40.98
C ARG A 22 15.92 -24.04 -40.28
N LEU A 23 15.23 -22.97 -39.87
CA LEU A 23 15.84 -21.86 -39.14
C LEU A 23 16.46 -22.33 -37.82
N LEU A 24 15.79 -23.24 -37.12
CA LEU A 24 16.27 -23.84 -35.87
C LEU A 24 17.44 -24.80 -36.08
N ALA A 25 17.44 -25.57 -37.17
CA ALA A 25 18.53 -26.47 -37.55
C ALA A 25 19.78 -25.71 -38.01
N ASP A 26 19.59 -24.65 -38.80
CA ASP A 26 20.68 -23.80 -39.32
C ASP A 26 21.17 -22.78 -38.29
N ALA A 27 20.53 -22.72 -37.12
CA ALA A 27 20.81 -21.78 -36.04
C ALA A 27 20.80 -20.30 -36.50
N ASP A 28 19.85 -19.96 -37.39
CA ASP A 28 19.63 -18.59 -37.87
C ASP A 28 18.85 -17.77 -36.83
N TRP A 29 19.58 -17.30 -35.83
CA TRP A 29 19.01 -16.59 -34.67
C TRP A 29 18.41 -15.24 -35.02
N ASP A 30 18.91 -14.57 -36.06
CA ASP A 30 18.34 -13.29 -36.50
C ASP A 30 16.94 -13.52 -37.09
N ALA A 31 16.76 -14.56 -37.90
CA ALA A 31 15.43 -14.94 -38.40
C ALA A 31 14.48 -15.43 -37.30
N ILE A 32 14.99 -16.19 -36.32
CA ILE A 32 14.19 -16.67 -35.18
C ILE A 32 13.72 -15.51 -34.30
N GLU A 33 14.58 -14.50 -34.06
CA GLU A 33 14.22 -13.29 -33.32
C GLU A 33 13.07 -12.54 -34.00
N ASP A 34 13.14 -12.40 -35.33
CA ASP A 34 12.10 -11.78 -36.14
C ASP A 34 10.75 -12.51 -36.04
N VAL A 35 10.76 -13.84 -36.05
CA VAL A 35 9.56 -14.67 -35.86
C VAL A 35 8.98 -14.49 -34.46
N LEU A 36 9.82 -14.50 -33.43
CA LEU A 36 9.39 -14.28 -32.04
C LEU A 36 8.83 -12.87 -31.82
N ALA A 37 9.45 -11.84 -32.41
CA ALA A 37 8.95 -10.48 -32.37
C ALA A 37 7.58 -10.34 -33.05
N GLY A 38 7.38 -11.03 -34.19
CA GLY A 38 6.07 -11.09 -34.87
C GLY A 38 5.00 -11.78 -34.02
N LEU A 39 5.34 -12.92 -33.41
CA LEU A 39 4.44 -13.63 -32.49
C LEU A 39 4.07 -12.77 -31.28
N LEU A 40 5.04 -12.06 -30.71
CA LEU A 40 4.87 -11.16 -29.57
C LEU A 40 3.82 -10.07 -29.86
N VAL A 41 3.95 -9.37 -30.99
CA VAL A 41 3.00 -8.32 -31.40
C VAL A 41 1.59 -8.90 -31.57
N ARG A 42 1.48 -10.09 -32.15
CA ARG A 42 0.19 -10.77 -32.34
C ARG A 42 -0.47 -11.13 -31.00
N LEU A 43 0.26 -11.77 -30.09
CA LEU A 43 -0.27 -12.15 -28.79
C LEU A 43 -0.73 -10.93 -28.00
N ARG A 44 -0.02 -9.80 -28.12
CA ARG A 44 -0.43 -8.53 -27.52
C ARG A 44 -1.74 -8.00 -28.07
N ASN A 45 -1.89 -7.98 -29.39
CA ASN A 45 -3.11 -7.50 -30.04
C ASN A 45 -4.31 -8.41 -29.71
N GLU A 46 -4.10 -9.73 -29.67
CA GLU A 46 -5.13 -10.69 -29.23
C GLU A 46 -5.50 -10.49 -27.75
N ALA A 47 -4.53 -10.29 -26.86
CA ALA A 47 -4.78 -10.03 -25.44
C ALA A 47 -5.55 -8.71 -25.22
N ALA A 48 -5.24 -7.67 -25.99
CA ALA A 48 -5.94 -6.38 -25.90
C ALA A 48 -7.39 -6.46 -26.40
N LEU A 49 -7.66 -7.23 -27.47
CA LEU A 49 -9.00 -7.40 -28.03
C LEU A 49 -9.88 -8.34 -27.19
N ALA A 50 -9.31 -9.41 -26.64
CA ALA A 50 -10.04 -10.43 -25.90
C ALA A 50 -10.07 -10.19 -24.38
N ALA A 51 -9.30 -9.23 -23.85
CA ALA A 51 -9.07 -9.03 -22.41
C ALA A 51 -8.58 -10.30 -21.67
N GLU A 52 -7.91 -11.21 -22.40
CA GLU A 52 -7.40 -12.48 -21.88
C GLU A 52 -5.87 -12.44 -21.75
N ASP A 53 -5.36 -13.06 -20.70
CA ASP A 53 -3.92 -13.23 -20.53
C ASP A 53 -3.37 -14.29 -21.52
N ARG A 54 -2.37 -13.88 -22.32
CA ARG A 54 -1.68 -14.74 -23.29
C ARG A 54 -0.24 -15.07 -22.87
N SER A 55 0.13 -14.78 -21.63
CA SER A 55 1.50 -14.97 -21.09
C SER A 55 1.98 -16.40 -21.15
N ALA A 56 1.10 -17.36 -20.87
CA ALA A 56 1.45 -18.76 -20.96
C ALA A 56 1.88 -19.17 -22.38
N ALA A 57 1.21 -18.67 -23.42
CA ALA A 57 1.54 -19.00 -24.80
C ALA A 57 2.91 -18.44 -25.23
N TRP A 58 3.22 -17.22 -24.80
CA TRP A 58 4.54 -16.60 -25.02
C TRP A 58 5.65 -17.39 -24.32
N VAL A 59 5.47 -17.71 -23.03
CA VAL A 59 6.44 -18.45 -22.23
C VAL A 59 6.71 -19.84 -22.82
N SER A 60 5.67 -20.54 -23.29
CA SER A 60 5.82 -21.85 -23.93
C SER A 60 6.61 -21.78 -25.25
N ALA A 61 6.33 -20.80 -26.11
CA ALA A 61 7.07 -20.62 -27.37
C ALA A 61 8.54 -20.27 -27.14
N LEU A 62 8.81 -19.40 -26.16
CA LEU A 62 10.18 -19.00 -25.81
C LEU A 62 10.98 -20.15 -25.17
N THR A 63 10.33 -20.94 -24.30
CA THR A 63 10.94 -22.14 -23.70
C THR A 63 11.31 -23.17 -24.76
N PHE A 64 10.41 -23.41 -25.73
CA PHE A 64 10.68 -24.31 -26.86
C PHE A 64 11.93 -23.92 -27.66
N VAL A 65 12.05 -22.63 -28.04
CA VAL A 65 13.24 -22.14 -28.76
C VAL A 65 14.51 -22.24 -27.91
N ARG A 66 14.42 -21.94 -26.60
CA ARG A 66 15.55 -22.08 -25.66
C ARG A 66 15.99 -23.53 -25.52
N ASP A 67 15.06 -24.48 -25.48
CA ASP A 67 15.38 -25.90 -25.33
C ASP A 67 16.03 -26.45 -26.59
N ILE A 68 15.51 -26.16 -27.78
CA ILE A 68 16.12 -26.57 -29.06
C ILE A 68 17.54 -26.02 -29.20
N ARG A 69 17.75 -24.77 -28.78
CA ARG A 69 19.09 -24.17 -28.73
C ARG A 69 20.06 -24.95 -27.83
N ARG A 70 19.60 -25.38 -26.64
CA ARG A 70 20.43 -26.18 -25.72
C ARG A 70 20.84 -27.52 -26.35
N PHE A 71 20.00 -28.08 -27.21
CA PHE A 71 20.31 -29.31 -27.94
C PHE A 71 21.24 -29.10 -29.14
N ASN A 72 21.13 -27.98 -29.87
CA ASN A 72 21.87 -27.75 -31.12
C ASN A 72 23.28 -27.14 -30.95
N THR A 73 23.74 -26.79 -29.74
CA THR A 73 25.07 -26.14 -29.59
C THR A 73 25.80 -26.58 -28.31
N PRO A 74 26.78 -27.50 -28.40
CA PRO A 74 27.79 -27.66 -27.37
C PRO A 74 28.92 -26.64 -27.61
N SER A 75 28.94 -25.56 -26.83
CA SER A 75 30.08 -24.62 -26.66
C SER A 75 30.34 -23.59 -27.77
N ALA A 76 29.89 -22.34 -27.58
CA ALA A 76 30.44 -21.16 -28.28
C ALA A 76 30.20 -19.86 -27.47
N GLY A 77 31.11 -19.55 -26.54
CA GLY A 77 30.90 -18.59 -25.43
C GLY A 77 30.56 -17.12 -25.74
N ALA A 78 30.69 -16.62 -26.99
CA ALA A 78 30.43 -15.21 -27.32
C ALA A 78 29.15 -14.97 -28.15
N ARG A 79 28.87 -15.82 -29.15
CA ARG A 79 27.56 -15.76 -29.87
C ARG A 79 26.42 -16.27 -28.99
N MET A 80 26.73 -17.16 -28.05
CA MET A 80 25.77 -17.70 -27.09
C MET A 80 25.25 -16.61 -26.12
N THR A 81 26.10 -15.68 -25.69
CA THR A 81 25.67 -14.60 -24.80
C THR A 81 24.85 -13.54 -25.54
N ASP A 82 25.15 -13.23 -26.81
CA ASP A 82 24.38 -12.25 -27.59
C ASP A 82 22.93 -12.69 -27.84
N VAL A 83 22.72 -13.92 -28.30
CA VAL A 83 21.38 -14.48 -28.53
C VAL A 83 20.58 -14.57 -27.23
N GLU A 84 21.21 -14.93 -26.12
CA GLU A 84 20.54 -14.98 -24.83
C GLU A 84 20.12 -13.59 -24.34
N ASN A 85 20.96 -12.58 -24.51
CA ASN A 85 20.63 -11.20 -24.19
C ASN A 85 19.46 -10.67 -25.04
N ARG A 86 19.38 -11.06 -26.31
CA ARG A 86 18.27 -10.70 -27.21
C ARG A 86 16.97 -11.39 -26.80
N LEU A 87 17.01 -12.68 -26.48
CA LEU A 87 15.84 -13.39 -25.93
C LEU A 87 15.39 -12.81 -24.59
N LEU A 88 16.33 -12.44 -23.70
CA LEU A 88 16.03 -11.76 -22.44
C LEU A 88 15.45 -10.36 -22.66
N ARG A 89 15.89 -9.65 -23.70
CA ARG A 89 15.30 -8.36 -24.10
C ARG A 89 13.84 -8.54 -24.53
N LEU A 90 13.54 -9.55 -25.35
CA LEU A 90 12.17 -9.88 -25.74
C LEU A 90 11.30 -10.26 -24.53
N ASP A 91 11.85 -11.02 -23.59
CA ASP A 91 11.18 -11.41 -22.33
C ASP A 91 10.85 -10.18 -21.46
N ARG A 92 11.79 -9.24 -21.33
CA ARG A 92 11.58 -7.97 -20.61
C ARG A 92 10.52 -7.09 -21.29
N LEU A 93 10.52 -7.03 -22.62
CA LEU A 93 9.51 -6.29 -23.39
C LEU A 93 8.11 -6.89 -23.18
N TYR A 94 8.00 -8.21 -23.01
CA TYR A 94 6.75 -8.87 -22.67
C TYR A 94 6.24 -8.53 -21.27
N GLY A 95 7.12 -8.56 -20.25
CA GLY A 95 6.76 -8.23 -18.87
C GLY A 95 6.21 -6.80 -18.69
N GLN A 96 6.49 -5.90 -19.63
CA GLN A 96 6.01 -4.51 -19.63
C GLN A 96 4.71 -4.30 -20.41
N LEU A 97 4.19 -5.32 -21.08
CA LEU A 97 3.03 -5.24 -21.99
C LEU A 97 1.80 -6.03 -21.52
N ALA A 98 1.84 -6.63 -20.33
CA ALA A 98 0.66 -7.19 -19.69
C ALA A 98 -0.44 -6.11 -19.60
N PRO A 99 -1.72 -6.44 -19.91
CA PRO A 99 -2.81 -5.49 -19.77
C PRO A 99 -2.78 -4.91 -18.36
N ASN A 100 -2.86 -3.58 -18.26
CA ASN A 100 -2.91 -2.86 -16.98
C ASN A 100 -3.80 -3.64 -16.02
N SER A 101 -3.25 -4.16 -14.93
CA SER A 101 -4.08 -4.82 -13.93
C SER A 101 -5.18 -3.84 -13.56
N VAL A 102 -6.43 -4.31 -13.56
CA VAL A 102 -7.58 -3.46 -13.20
C VAL A 102 -7.25 -2.88 -11.83
N ARG A 103 -7.03 -1.56 -11.76
CA ARG A 103 -6.65 -0.91 -10.50
C ARG A 103 -7.73 -1.26 -9.48
N PRO A 104 -7.35 -1.75 -8.29
CA PRO A 104 -8.34 -2.00 -7.25
C PRO A 104 -9.10 -0.69 -6.99
N PRO A 105 -10.41 -0.77 -6.67
CA PRO A 105 -11.17 0.42 -6.33
C PRO A 105 -10.44 1.18 -5.22
N PRO A 106 -10.46 2.53 -5.25
CA PRO A 106 -9.80 3.31 -4.22
C PRO A 106 -10.35 2.89 -2.85
N PRO A 107 -9.49 2.75 -1.84
CA PRO A 107 -9.95 2.38 -0.51
C PRO A 107 -10.93 3.43 0.00
N ILE A 108 -11.92 2.99 0.77
CA ILE A 108 -12.87 3.88 1.45
C ILE A 108 -12.06 4.87 2.30
N ARG A 109 -12.16 6.16 1.98
CA ARG A 109 -11.33 7.21 2.62
C ARG A 109 -11.96 7.81 3.88
N ALA A 110 -13.27 7.64 4.06
CA ALA A 110 -14.02 8.24 5.16
C ALA A 110 -15.01 7.24 5.75
N LEU A 111 -15.26 7.36 7.06
CA LEU A 111 -16.25 6.56 7.75
C LEU A 111 -17.66 7.06 7.39
N PRO A 112 -18.58 6.18 6.95
CA PRO A 112 -19.98 6.54 6.79
C PRO A 112 -20.62 6.99 8.12
N PRO A 113 -21.62 7.89 8.11
CA PRO A 113 -22.28 8.37 9.32
C PRO A 113 -22.82 7.25 10.22
N VAL A 114 -23.43 6.22 9.63
CA VAL A 114 -23.95 5.05 10.37
C VAL A 114 -22.86 4.31 11.15
N VAL A 115 -21.63 4.28 10.63
CA VAL A 115 -20.49 3.66 11.33
C VAL A 115 -20.05 4.54 12.50
N ILE A 116 -20.07 5.86 12.33
CA ILE A 116 -19.74 6.81 13.40
C ILE A 116 -20.73 6.67 14.55
N GLU A 117 -22.04 6.63 14.25
CA GLU A 117 -23.10 6.43 15.25
C GLU A 117 -22.94 5.11 16.01
N ASP A 118 -22.63 4.01 15.31
CA ASP A 118 -22.38 2.72 15.96
C ASP A 118 -21.13 2.76 16.85
N LEU A 119 -20.06 3.44 16.42
CA LEU A 119 -18.86 3.64 17.24
C LEU A 119 -19.17 4.44 18.51
N TYR A 120 -19.97 5.51 18.42
CA TYR A 120 -20.44 6.24 19.61
C TYR A 120 -21.15 5.30 20.60
N ALA A 121 -22.05 4.44 20.10
CA ALA A 121 -22.76 3.47 20.94
C ALA A 121 -21.84 2.39 21.55
N ILE A 122 -20.76 2.00 20.87
CA ILE A 122 -19.77 1.05 21.39
C ILE A 122 -18.87 1.71 22.46
N PHE A 123 -18.41 2.94 22.21
CA PHE A 123 -17.47 3.64 23.11
C PHE A 123 -18.13 4.24 24.35
N ASP A 124 -19.46 4.29 24.40
CA ASP A 124 -20.19 4.64 25.62
C ASP A 124 -19.72 3.74 26.80
N PRO A 125 -19.25 4.32 27.93
CA PRO A 125 -18.77 3.58 29.10
C PRO A 125 -19.81 2.67 29.75
N VAL A 126 -21.11 2.95 29.59
CA VAL A 126 -22.18 2.09 30.12
C VAL A 126 -22.64 1.03 29.13
N SER A 127 -22.18 1.08 27.88
CA SER A 127 -22.57 0.13 26.84
C SER A 127 -22.08 -1.28 27.15
N THR A 128 -22.98 -2.25 26.98
CA THR A 128 -22.65 -3.69 27.07
C THR A 128 -21.78 -4.16 25.91
N ARG A 129 -21.77 -3.42 24.79
CA ARG A 129 -20.94 -3.69 23.61
C ARG A 129 -19.52 -3.14 23.77
N ASN A 130 -19.24 -2.36 24.81
CA ASN A 130 -17.93 -1.79 25.04
C ASN A 130 -16.91 -2.90 25.37
N PRO A 131 -15.85 -3.09 24.57
CA PRO A 131 -14.92 -4.21 24.75
C PRO A 131 -13.97 -4.03 25.95
N PHE A 132 -13.89 -2.83 26.53
CA PHE A 132 -12.97 -2.53 27.61
C PHE A 132 -13.55 -2.95 28.97
N LYS A 133 -12.81 -3.82 29.67
CA LYS A 133 -13.31 -4.49 30.89
C LYS A 133 -13.47 -3.55 32.09
N SER A 134 -12.52 -2.65 32.32
CA SER A 134 -12.55 -1.74 33.48
C SER A 134 -13.13 -0.39 33.10
N GLU A 135 -13.83 0.24 34.04
CA GLU A 135 -14.43 1.56 33.86
C GLU A 135 -13.39 2.61 33.44
N ARG A 136 -12.22 2.60 34.09
CA ARG A 136 -11.09 3.45 33.72
C ARG A 136 -10.71 3.30 32.25
N LEU A 137 -10.60 2.06 31.75
CA LEU A 137 -10.27 1.82 30.34
C LEU A 137 -11.40 2.28 29.40
N ARG A 138 -12.67 2.16 29.81
CA ARG A 138 -13.79 2.66 29.01
C ARG A 138 -13.72 4.18 28.86
N TRP A 139 -13.58 4.92 29.96
CA TRP A 139 -13.44 6.39 29.93
C TRP A 139 -12.18 6.84 29.18
N ARG A 140 -11.04 6.16 29.40
CA ARG A 140 -9.79 6.43 28.69
C ARG A 140 -9.98 6.32 27.18
N ASN A 141 -10.56 5.21 26.73
CA ASN A 141 -10.70 4.93 25.31
C ASN A 141 -11.81 5.76 24.66
N LEU A 142 -12.86 6.15 25.40
CA LEU A 142 -13.83 7.15 24.94
C LEU A 142 -13.14 8.50 24.69
N LEU A 143 -12.28 8.95 25.61
CA LEU A 143 -11.53 10.20 25.44
C LEU A 143 -10.58 10.14 24.24
N ILE A 144 -9.83 9.04 24.08
CA ILE A 144 -8.98 8.81 22.89
C ILE A 144 -9.82 8.85 21.61
N PHE A 145 -10.96 8.16 21.59
CA PHE A 145 -11.87 8.15 20.44
C PHE A 145 -12.35 9.56 20.08
N MET A 146 -12.82 10.34 21.07
CA MET A 146 -13.29 11.71 20.85
C MET A 146 -12.18 12.64 20.34
N LEU A 147 -10.98 12.56 20.93
CA LEU A 147 -9.82 13.35 20.48
C LEU A 147 -9.43 13.02 19.04
N MET A 148 -9.41 11.74 18.65
CA MET A 148 -9.06 11.35 17.30
C MET A 148 -10.16 11.69 16.29
N LEU A 149 -11.43 11.46 16.63
CA LEU A 149 -12.56 11.68 15.73
C LEU A 149 -12.87 13.17 15.51
N ARG A 150 -12.91 13.96 16.59
CA ARG A 150 -13.37 15.35 16.56
C ARG A 150 -12.25 16.34 16.29
N LEU A 151 -11.05 16.09 16.82
CA LEU A 151 -9.88 16.97 16.62
C LEU A 151 -8.94 16.48 15.52
N GLY A 152 -9.21 15.31 14.92
CA GLY A 152 -8.40 14.76 13.83
C GLY A 152 -6.99 14.40 14.26
N LEU A 153 -6.78 14.05 15.54
CA LEU A 153 -5.44 13.68 16.02
C LEU A 153 -4.99 12.35 15.41
N ARG A 154 -3.73 12.30 15.01
CA ARG A 154 -3.09 11.06 14.61
C ARG A 154 -2.75 10.23 15.84
N ARG A 155 -2.69 8.90 15.68
CA ARG A 155 -2.36 7.97 16.77
C ARG A 155 -1.09 8.37 17.56
N SER A 156 -0.03 8.80 16.88
CA SER A 156 1.20 9.23 17.55
C SER A 156 1.06 10.59 18.25
N GLU A 157 0.27 11.51 17.70
CA GLU A 157 -0.06 12.80 18.32
C GLU A 157 -0.86 12.59 19.62
N THR A 158 -1.87 11.72 19.59
CA THR A 158 -2.67 11.37 20.78
C THR A 158 -1.82 10.72 21.87
N ALA A 159 -0.88 9.85 21.49
CA ALA A 159 0.01 9.19 22.44
C ALA A 159 1.05 10.12 23.09
N LEU A 160 1.31 11.28 22.47
CA LEU A 160 2.22 12.31 22.98
C LEU A 160 1.57 13.27 23.96
N LEU A 161 0.24 13.27 24.06
CA LEU A 161 -0.47 14.18 24.97
C LEU A 161 -0.03 13.92 26.41
N VAL A 162 0.33 15.00 27.08
CA VAL A 162 0.59 15.10 28.52
C VAL A 162 -0.61 15.71 29.25
N ALA A 163 -0.69 15.54 30.57
CA ALA A 163 -1.83 15.99 31.37
C ALA A 163 -2.14 17.50 31.24
N ASN A 164 -1.14 18.32 30.93
CA ASN A 164 -1.24 19.77 30.72
C ASN A 164 -1.22 20.18 29.24
N SER A 165 -1.52 19.28 28.30
CA SER A 165 -1.58 19.62 26.86
C SER A 165 -2.78 20.50 26.52
N ILE A 166 -3.83 20.46 27.34
CA ILE A 166 -4.99 21.33 27.23
C ILE A 166 -4.72 22.56 28.09
N LYS A 167 -4.75 23.74 27.47
CA LYS A 167 -4.42 25.01 28.10
C LYS A 167 -5.47 26.06 27.77
N ASP A 168 -5.72 26.93 28.73
CA ASP A 168 -6.49 28.14 28.50
C ASP A 168 -5.58 29.22 27.93
N ASP A 169 -6.05 29.87 26.88
CA ASP A 169 -5.41 30.99 26.21
C ASP A 169 -6.40 32.15 26.15
N VAL A 170 -5.90 33.39 26.22
CA VAL A 170 -6.77 34.56 26.14
C VAL A 170 -6.71 35.07 24.71
N ASP A 171 -7.85 35.09 24.03
CA ASP A 171 -7.95 35.70 22.72
C ASP A 171 -7.71 37.21 22.84
N PRO A 172 -6.63 37.75 22.24
CA PRO A 172 -6.29 39.16 22.39
C PRO A 172 -7.29 40.10 21.70
N GLU A 173 -8.09 39.62 20.75
CA GLU A 173 -9.08 40.44 20.04
C GLU A 173 -10.40 40.56 20.80
N THR A 174 -10.84 39.46 21.42
CA THR A 174 -12.15 39.40 22.10
C THR A 174 -12.05 39.46 23.63
N GLY A 175 -10.84 39.26 24.18
CA GLY A 175 -10.61 39.12 25.62
C GLY A 175 -11.20 37.85 26.24
N THR A 176 -11.74 36.93 25.43
CA THR A 176 -12.36 35.70 25.91
C THR A 176 -11.33 34.61 26.14
N ILE A 177 -11.53 33.80 27.18
CA ILE A 177 -10.74 32.59 27.41
C ILE A 177 -11.15 31.53 26.38
N GLN A 178 -10.19 31.07 25.58
CA GLN A 178 -10.33 29.97 24.65
C GLN A 178 -9.42 28.82 25.07
N THR A 179 -10.00 27.64 25.27
CA THR A 179 -9.21 26.45 25.60
C THR A 179 -8.69 25.78 24.33
N ARG A 180 -7.38 25.53 24.29
CA ARG A 180 -6.65 24.96 23.16
C ARG A 180 -5.87 23.72 23.58
N LEU A 181 -5.72 22.79 22.64
CA LEU A 181 -4.89 21.60 22.75
C LEU A 181 -3.58 21.84 21.99
N ASP A 182 -2.47 21.78 22.71
CA ASP A 182 -1.12 21.83 22.13
C ASP A 182 -0.69 20.43 21.66
N VAL A 183 -0.50 20.28 20.35
CA VAL A 183 0.10 19.06 19.77
C VAL A 183 1.58 19.31 19.58
N ASN A 184 2.39 18.95 20.59
CA ASN A 184 3.83 19.08 20.58
C ASN A 184 4.53 17.75 20.87
N SER A 185 5.80 17.65 20.49
CA SER A 185 6.66 16.56 20.93
C SER A 185 6.89 16.75 22.42
N ALA A 186 6.52 15.76 23.24
CA ALA A 186 6.92 15.73 24.64
C ALA A 186 8.46 15.75 24.69
N GLU A 187 9.02 16.59 25.54
CA GLU A 187 10.48 16.69 25.73
C GLU A 187 11.04 15.55 26.62
N ASP A 188 10.15 14.73 27.19
CA ASP A 188 10.48 13.73 28.20
C ASP A 188 10.33 12.30 27.65
N ASP A 189 11.36 11.48 27.85
CA ASP A 189 11.41 10.07 27.44
C ASP A 189 10.41 9.26 28.28
N GLY A 190 9.30 8.90 27.65
CA GLY A 190 8.25 8.09 28.27
C GLY A 190 8.70 6.64 28.57
N PRO A 191 7.92 5.86 29.33
CA PRO A 191 8.27 4.46 29.67
C PRO A 191 8.08 3.49 28.51
N ARG A 192 7.77 3.98 27.30
CA ARG A 192 7.27 3.17 26.20
C ARG A 192 8.46 2.58 25.44
N TYR A 193 8.38 1.28 25.13
CA TYR A 193 9.38 0.59 24.32
C TYR A 193 9.56 1.23 22.91
N ILE A 194 8.49 1.82 22.38
CA ILE A 194 8.52 2.62 21.14
C ILE A 194 7.93 3.98 21.46
N GLU A 195 8.76 5.02 21.32
CA GLU A 195 8.34 6.39 21.54
C GLU A 195 7.48 6.91 20.38
N PRO A 196 6.35 7.57 20.69
CA PRO A 196 5.55 8.23 19.67
C PRO A 196 6.27 9.50 19.20
N GLY A 197 6.44 9.64 17.89
CA GLY A 197 7.09 10.81 17.28
C GLY A 197 6.14 11.64 16.42
N ILE A 198 6.44 12.95 16.33
CA ILE A 198 5.85 13.84 15.33
C ILE A 198 6.67 13.72 14.04
N LYS A 199 6.03 13.27 12.95
CA LYS A 199 6.73 12.96 11.69
C LYS A 199 7.26 14.20 10.95
N THR A 200 6.66 15.37 11.11
CA THR A 200 7.02 16.59 10.37
C THR A 200 6.86 17.82 11.25
N TYR A 201 7.71 18.84 11.06
CA TYR A 201 7.64 20.10 11.80
C TYR A 201 6.24 20.75 11.74
N GLY A 202 5.58 20.72 10.58
CA GLY A 202 4.21 21.24 10.39
C GLY A 202 3.10 20.45 11.06
N SER A 203 3.41 19.38 11.79
CA SER A 203 2.42 18.66 12.61
C SER A 203 2.30 19.25 14.03
N ARG A 204 3.21 20.16 14.43
CA ARG A 204 3.07 20.96 15.65
C ARG A 204 2.00 22.03 15.45
N ARG A 205 0.95 22.01 16.26
CA ARG A 205 -0.21 22.91 16.10
C ARG A 205 -1.00 23.04 17.39
N GLN A 206 -1.77 24.13 17.47
CA GLN A 206 -2.79 24.33 18.50
C GLN A 206 -4.18 24.09 17.89
N ILE A 207 -5.05 23.39 18.62
CA ILE A 207 -6.40 23.05 18.15
C ILE A 207 -7.42 23.55 19.17
N PRO A 208 -8.46 24.29 18.79
CA PRO A 208 -9.53 24.66 19.71
C PRO A 208 -10.23 23.40 20.23
N VAL A 209 -10.49 23.35 21.54
CA VAL A 209 -11.09 22.18 22.18
C VAL A 209 -12.56 22.45 22.47
N PRO A 210 -13.50 21.66 21.90
CA PRO A 210 -14.91 21.74 22.23
C PRO A 210 -15.17 21.41 23.71
N GLU A 211 -16.21 22.03 24.28
CA GLU A 211 -16.61 21.84 25.69
C GLU A 211 -16.85 20.38 26.06
N GLU A 212 -17.44 19.59 25.14
CA GLU A 212 -17.68 18.15 25.34
C GLU A 212 -16.40 17.37 25.67
N ILE A 213 -15.27 17.74 25.03
CA ILE A 213 -13.97 17.10 25.24
C ILE A 213 -13.35 17.60 26.56
N LEU A 214 -13.55 18.87 26.91
CA LEU A 214 -13.07 19.42 28.18
C LEU A 214 -13.75 18.76 29.37
N LEU A 215 -15.07 18.60 29.33
CA LEU A 215 -15.84 17.91 30.36
C LEU A 215 -15.39 16.44 30.49
N LEU A 216 -15.18 15.77 29.37
CA LEU A 216 -14.72 14.39 29.34
C LEU A 216 -13.29 14.24 29.88
N HIS A 217 -12.38 15.12 29.48
CA HIS A 217 -11.01 15.18 29.98
C HIS A 217 -11.00 15.43 31.48
N GLY A 218 -11.73 16.44 31.96
CA GLY A 218 -11.85 16.75 33.38
C GLY A 218 -12.37 15.56 34.18
N ARG A 219 -13.42 14.89 33.70
CA ARG A 219 -13.96 13.68 34.32
C ARG A 219 -12.94 12.55 34.39
N TYR A 220 -12.22 12.28 33.29
CA TYR A 220 -11.22 11.24 33.25
C TYR A 220 -10.04 11.54 34.19
N SER A 221 -9.45 12.74 34.07
CA SER A 221 -8.27 13.15 34.83
C SER A 221 -8.54 13.28 36.34
N HIS A 222 -9.75 13.73 36.72
CA HIS A 222 -10.16 13.82 38.12
C HIS A 222 -10.43 12.46 38.76
N ASN A 223 -11.14 11.57 38.06
CA ASN A 223 -11.54 10.27 38.62
C ASN A 223 -10.43 9.21 38.53
N TYR A 224 -9.52 9.36 37.57
CA TYR A 224 -8.46 8.39 37.30
C TYR A 224 -7.07 9.04 37.20
N PRO A 225 -6.65 9.83 38.22
CA PRO A 225 -5.37 10.51 38.18
C PRO A 225 -4.23 9.49 38.01
N GLU A 226 -3.31 9.78 37.10
CA GLU A 226 -2.16 8.92 36.90
C GLU A 226 -1.22 9.02 38.11
N ARG A 227 -1.05 7.91 38.84
CA ARG A 227 -0.04 7.76 39.91
C ARG A 227 1.35 7.43 39.33
N GLN A 228 1.66 7.91 38.13
CA GLN A 228 2.84 7.49 37.38
C GLN A 228 3.93 8.55 37.40
N ARG A 229 5.18 8.11 37.17
CA ARG A 229 6.38 8.96 37.12
C ARG A 229 6.45 9.86 35.87
N TYR A 230 5.55 9.66 34.90
CA TYR A 230 5.65 10.25 33.57
C TYR A 230 4.50 11.22 33.31
N PRO A 231 4.72 12.28 32.52
CA PRO A 231 3.74 13.35 32.33
C PRO A 231 2.60 13.01 31.36
N HIS A 232 2.65 11.84 30.69
CA HIS A 232 1.69 11.46 29.65
C HIS A 232 0.27 11.29 30.18
N LEU A 233 -0.72 11.72 29.38
CA LEU A 233 -2.16 11.61 29.70
C LEU A 233 -2.68 10.18 29.53
N PHE A 234 -2.06 9.42 28.63
CA PHE A 234 -2.39 8.04 28.36
C PHE A 234 -1.16 7.19 28.52
N VAL A 235 -1.23 6.16 29.36
CA VAL A 235 -0.24 5.08 29.42
C VAL A 235 -0.95 3.72 29.29
N SER A 236 -0.23 2.71 28.78
CA SER A 236 -0.74 1.34 28.63
C SER A 236 -0.63 0.56 29.93
#